data_AF-A0A1V5ITE2-F1
#
_entry.id   AF-A0A1V5ITE2-F1
#
_cell.length_a   1.000
_cell.length_b   1.000
_cell.length_c   1.000
_cell.angle_alpha   90.00
_cell.angle_beta   90.00
_cell.angle_gamma   90.00
#
_symmetry.space_group_name_H-M   'P 1'
#
loop_
_entity.id
_entity.type
_entity.pdbx_description
1 polymer ?
#
loop_
_entity_poly.entity_id
_entity_poly.type
_entity_poly.pdbx_seq_one_letter_code
_entity_poly.pdbx_strand_id
1 'polypeptide(L)'
;MISATLKGGNGTLTRNGTGFIAKPANVGQDVVIAVSANQEGRLQSMGEYTFRVRQLPDPTPFIEYKDENNNTQRYRGGGVPLVKRNLMASDGIVAAIDDGLLNIEFRVLGFEATFFDNNGNAVPELSDGPNFSERQKRTFQNLGRGRRFYIQRVRAVGPDGIERQLNTSLEVILN
;
A
#
# COMPACT_ATOMS: atom_id res chain seq x y z
N MET A 1 -31.25 23.17 -4.95
CA MET A 1 -30.08 22.70 -4.16
C MET A 1 -30.10 21.18 -4.13
N ILE A 2 -28.98 20.50 -4.40
CA ILE A 2 -28.90 19.03 -4.30
C ILE A 2 -28.51 18.65 -2.87
N SER A 3 -29.06 17.55 -2.37
CA SER A 3 -28.74 16.93 -1.09
C SER A 3 -28.62 15.42 -1.31
N ALA A 4 -27.75 14.77 -0.54
CA ALA A 4 -27.57 13.33 -0.61
C ALA A 4 -27.35 12.79 0.80
N THR A 5 -27.85 11.59 1.05
CA THR A 5 -27.74 10.90 2.34
C THR A 5 -27.45 9.41 2.12
N LEU A 6 -26.81 8.77 3.10
CA LEU A 6 -26.68 7.31 3.10
C LEU A 6 -27.88 6.70 3.78
N LYS A 7 -28.54 5.77 3.08
CA LYS A 7 -29.62 4.96 3.62
C LYS A 7 -29.02 3.70 4.26
N GLY A 8 -29.50 3.33 5.44
CA GLY A 8 -29.04 2.15 6.17
C GLY A 8 -27.72 2.33 6.96
N GLY A 9 -27.15 3.54 6.99
CA GLY A 9 -26.07 3.88 7.93
C GLY A 9 -24.70 3.25 7.69
N ASN A 10 -24.46 2.63 6.53
CA ASN A 10 -23.16 2.04 6.20
C ASN A 10 -22.13 3.12 5.77
N GLY A 11 -21.64 3.90 6.74
CA GLY A 11 -20.56 4.87 6.56
C GLY A 11 -21.00 6.32 6.66
N THR A 12 -20.20 7.22 6.06
CA THR A 12 -20.46 8.67 6.04
C THR A 12 -20.48 9.21 4.62
N LEU A 13 -21.25 10.28 4.40
CA LEU A 13 -21.28 11.02 3.13
C LEU A 13 -21.17 12.51 3.45
N THR A 14 -20.11 13.13 2.93
CA THR A 14 -19.83 14.55 3.16
C THR A 14 -19.83 15.31 1.85
N ARG A 15 -20.42 16.50 1.83
CA ARG A 15 -20.35 17.39 0.66
C ARG A 15 -18.91 17.90 0.51
N ASN A 16 -18.37 17.83 -0.70
CA ASN A 16 -17.07 18.38 -1.03
C ASN A 16 -17.13 19.13 -2.37
N GLY A 17 -17.09 20.47 -2.31
CA GLY A 17 -17.29 21.33 -3.48
C GLY A 17 -18.63 21.04 -4.18
N THR A 18 -18.56 20.74 -5.48
CA THR A 18 -19.72 20.39 -6.31
C THR A 18 -20.20 18.95 -6.11
N GLY A 19 -19.40 18.08 -5.48
CA GLY A 19 -19.67 16.66 -5.30
C GLY A 19 -19.85 16.23 -3.84
N PHE A 20 -19.78 14.91 -3.63
CA PHE A 20 -19.83 14.28 -2.31
C PHE A 20 -18.73 13.21 -2.20
N ILE A 21 -18.15 13.05 -1.01
CA ILE A 21 -17.24 11.97 -0.68
C ILE A 21 -17.99 10.97 0.20
N ALA A 22 -18.09 9.73 -0.26
CA ALA A 22 -18.60 8.61 0.54
C ALA A 22 -17.44 7.85 1.19
N LYS A 23 -17.56 7.54 2.48
CA LYS A 23 -16.65 6.67 3.22
C LYS A 23 -17.46 5.52 3.83
N PRO A 24 -17.59 4.37 3.14
CA PRO A 24 -18.27 3.20 3.67
C PRO A 24 -17.61 2.68 4.96
N ALA A 25 -18.40 2.07 5.85
CA ALA A 25 -17.88 1.51 7.10
C ALA A 25 -17.63 0.00 7.01
N ASN A 26 -18.50 -0.73 6.29
CA ASN A 26 -18.50 -2.19 6.24
C ASN A 26 -18.22 -2.68 4.81
N VAL A 27 -17.12 -3.41 4.64
CA VAL A 27 -16.80 -4.13 3.40
C VAL A 27 -17.79 -5.27 3.18
N GLY A 28 -18.21 -5.47 1.93
CA GLY A 28 -19.13 -6.55 1.53
C GLY A 28 -20.61 -6.23 1.77
N GLN A 29 -20.93 -5.14 2.47
CA GLN A 29 -22.29 -4.60 2.58
C GLN A 29 -22.47 -3.47 1.58
N ASP A 30 -23.61 -3.45 0.90
CA ASP A 30 -23.93 -2.38 -0.03
C ASP A 30 -24.12 -1.03 0.69
N VAL A 31 -23.87 0.05 -0.04
CA VAL A 31 -24.17 1.42 0.37
C VAL A 31 -25.22 1.97 -0.58
N VAL A 32 -26.33 2.45 -0.02
CA VAL A 32 -27.40 3.07 -0.80
C VAL A 32 -27.34 4.58 -0.60
N ILE A 33 -27.08 5.31 -1.68
CA ILE A 33 -27.07 6.77 -1.70
C ILE A 33 -28.43 7.25 -2.19
N ALA A 34 -29.18 7.91 -1.31
CA ALA A 34 -30.43 8.57 -1.64
C ALA A 34 -30.15 10.04 -1.98
N VAL A 35 -30.57 10.48 -3.17
CA VAL A 35 -30.35 11.83 -3.66
C VAL A 35 -31.67 12.58 -3.71
N SER A 36 -31.69 13.82 -3.24
CA SER A 36 -32.86 14.70 -3.25
C SER A 36 -32.49 16.09 -3.71
N ALA A 37 -33.36 16.74 -4.48
CA ALA A 37 -33.20 18.10 -4.92
C ALA A 37 -34.31 18.99 -4.35
N ASN A 38 -33.94 20.15 -3.82
CA ASN A 38 -34.90 21.20 -3.49
C ASN A 38 -35.21 22.01 -4.76
N GLN A 39 -36.45 21.91 -5.23
CA GLN A 39 -37.05 22.71 -6.30
C GLN A 39 -38.18 23.56 -5.69
N GLU A 40 -38.01 24.88 -5.71
CA GLU A 40 -39.05 25.85 -5.28
C GLU A 40 -39.60 25.58 -3.87
N GLY A 41 -38.76 25.14 -2.93
CA GLY A 41 -39.15 24.86 -1.55
C GLY A 41 -39.70 23.45 -1.31
N ARG A 42 -39.85 22.62 -2.35
CA ARG A 42 -40.23 21.21 -2.25
C ARG A 42 -39.01 20.32 -2.43
N LEU A 43 -38.81 19.41 -1.48
CA LEU A 43 -37.79 18.37 -1.58
C LEU A 43 -38.33 17.25 -2.48
N GLN A 44 -37.72 17.08 -3.65
CA GLN A 44 -38.04 16.02 -4.60
C GLN A 44 -36.96 14.94 -4.56
N SER A 45 -37.37 13.67 -4.44
CA SER A 45 -36.45 12.53 -4.54
C SER A 45 -35.97 12.37 -5.98
N MET A 46 -34.66 12.25 -6.17
CA MET A 46 -33.99 12.00 -7.45
C MET A 46 -33.60 10.53 -7.62
N GLY A 47 -33.97 9.68 -6.66
CA GLY A 47 -33.72 8.24 -6.68
C GLY A 47 -32.70 7.75 -5.65
N GLU A 48 -32.54 6.42 -5.64
CA GLU A 48 -31.63 5.68 -4.78
C GLU A 48 -30.65 4.88 -5.64
N TYR A 49 -29.36 4.96 -5.31
CA TYR A 49 -28.29 4.33 -6.06
C TYR A 49 -27.51 3.40 -5.14
N THR A 50 -27.44 2.12 -5.49
CA THR A 50 -26.80 1.09 -4.69
C THR A 50 -25.40 0.81 -5.21
N PHE A 51 -24.41 0.86 -4.31
CA PHE A 51 -23.01 0.61 -4.60
C PHE A 51 -22.49 -0.55 -3.76
N ARG A 52 -21.73 -1.46 -4.38
CA ARG A 52 -21.05 -2.54 -3.68
C ARG A 52 -19.76 -2.05 -3.04
N VAL A 53 -19.61 -2.26 -1.74
CA VAL A 53 -18.37 -1.94 -1.03
C VAL A 53 -17.41 -3.12 -1.15
N ARG A 54 -16.27 -2.89 -1.80
CA ARG A 54 -15.21 -3.88 -1.96
C ARG A 54 -14.00 -3.50 -1.11
N GLN A 55 -13.29 -4.51 -0.64
CA GLN A 55 -12.00 -4.30 0.00
C GLN A 55 -11.01 -3.70 -1.00
N LEU A 56 -10.16 -2.79 -0.55
CA LEU A 56 -9.01 -2.37 -1.35
C LEU A 56 -8.15 -3.61 -1.65
N PRO A 57 -7.59 -3.76 -2.86
CA PRO A 57 -6.68 -4.87 -3.15
C PRO A 57 -5.44 -4.79 -2.26
N ASP A 58 -4.69 -5.87 -2.19
CA ASP A 58 -3.44 -5.86 -1.43
C ASP A 58 -2.38 -5.00 -2.14
N PRO A 59 -1.63 -4.19 -1.38
CA PRO A 59 -0.57 -3.38 -1.95
C PRO A 59 0.62 -4.27 -2.37
N THR A 60 1.48 -3.72 -3.23
CA THR A 60 2.75 -4.35 -3.61
C THR A 60 3.90 -3.69 -2.85
N PRO A 61 4.80 -4.46 -2.20
CA PRO A 61 5.97 -3.90 -1.55
C PRO A 61 7.04 -3.51 -2.57
N PHE A 62 7.75 -2.41 -2.31
CA PHE A 62 8.88 -1.95 -3.10
C PHE A 62 9.91 -1.23 -2.22
N ILE A 63 11.13 -1.09 -2.74
CA ILE A 63 12.17 -0.26 -2.13
C ILE A 63 12.19 1.07 -2.87
N GLU A 64 12.02 2.16 -2.14
CA GLU A 64 12.21 3.51 -2.69
C GLU A 64 13.69 3.90 -2.57
N TYR A 65 14.27 4.40 -3.66
CA TYR A 65 15.66 4.86 -3.68
C TYR A 65 15.84 6.07 -4.60
N LYS A 66 16.91 6.83 -4.38
CA LYS A 66 17.32 7.92 -5.27
C LYS A 66 18.31 7.41 -6.31
N ASP A 67 18.06 7.70 -7.58
CA ASP A 67 19.03 7.44 -8.64
C ASP A 67 20.15 8.49 -8.67
N GLU A 68 21.09 8.37 -9.61
CA GLU A 68 22.25 9.26 -9.73
C GLU A 68 21.86 10.71 -10.03
N ASN A 69 20.65 10.93 -10.56
CA ASN A 69 20.09 12.23 -10.87
C ASN A 69 19.18 12.76 -9.75
N ASN A 70 19.19 12.11 -8.57
CA ASN A 70 18.35 12.43 -7.41
C ASN A 70 16.83 12.28 -7.66
N ASN A 71 16.43 11.51 -8.69
CA ASN A 71 15.03 11.17 -8.90
C ASN A 71 14.63 9.99 -8.01
N THR A 72 13.41 10.03 -7.48
CA THR A 72 12.82 8.91 -6.74
C THR A 72 12.47 7.78 -7.70
N GLN A 73 13.01 6.59 -7.43
CA GLN A 73 12.74 5.35 -8.16
C GLN A 73 12.15 4.31 -7.21
N ARG A 74 11.32 3.42 -7.77
CA ARG A 74 10.69 2.31 -7.04
C ARG A 74 11.21 0.98 -7.56
N TYR A 75 12.01 0.29 -6.75
CA TYR A 75 12.49 -1.05 -7.04
C TYR A 75 11.42 -2.09 -6.70
N ARG A 76 10.90 -2.76 -7.72
CA ARG A 76 9.84 -3.79 -7.60
C ARG A 76 10.34 -5.23 -7.86
N GLY A 77 11.66 -5.43 -7.90
CA GLY A 77 12.25 -6.74 -8.22
C GLY A 77 12.17 -7.08 -9.71
N GLY A 78 11.80 -8.32 -10.03
CA GLY A 78 11.59 -8.76 -11.43
C GLY A 78 12.89 -9.10 -12.17
N GLY A 79 13.93 -9.54 -11.46
CA GLY A 79 15.21 -9.93 -12.05
C GLY A 79 16.15 -8.77 -12.37
N VAL A 80 15.73 -7.52 -12.15
CA VAL A 80 16.58 -6.33 -12.33
C VAL A 80 17.53 -6.19 -11.12
N PRO A 81 18.85 -6.04 -11.33
CA PRO A 81 19.78 -5.81 -10.23
C PRO A 81 19.62 -4.41 -9.60
N LEU A 82 19.66 -4.34 -8.28
CA LEU A 82 19.72 -3.11 -7.48
C LEU A 82 21.17 -2.80 -7.12
N VAL A 83 21.62 -1.57 -7.38
CA VAL A 83 22.95 -1.10 -6.97
C VAL A 83 23.04 -1.07 -5.45
N LYS A 84 24.09 -1.70 -4.88
CA LYS A 84 24.26 -1.77 -3.41
C LYS A 84 24.18 -0.39 -2.72
N ARG A 85 24.80 0.64 -3.31
CA ARG A 85 24.74 2.01 -2.77
C ARG A 85 23.29 2.49 -2.59
N ASN A 86 22.43 2.20 -3.56
CA ASN A 86 21.03 2.62 -3.52
C ASN A 86 20.27 1.86 -2.43
N LEU A 87 20.49 0.55 -2.30
CA LEU A 87 19.94 -0.25 -1.20
C LEU A 87 20.36 0.28 0.17
N MET A 88 21.65 0.61 0.33
CA MET A 88 22.19 1.14 1.60
C MET A 88 21.67 2.54 1.94
N ALA A 89 21.24 3.31 0.95
CA ALA A 89 20.67 4.64 1.11
C ALA A 89 19.14 4.61 1.31
N SER A 90 18.49 3.47 1.07
CA SER A 90 17.05 3.30 1.30
C SER A 90 16.78 3.05 2.78
N ASP A 91 15.73 3.67 3.31
CA ASP A 91 15.36 3.53 4.72
C ASP A 91 14.71 2.18 5.01
N GLY A 92 13.91 1.66 4.08
CA GLY A 92 13.10 0.46 4.32
C GLY A 92 12.19 0.09 3.16
N ILE A 93 11.03 -0.47 3.53
CA ILE A 93 10.03 -0.99 2.60
C ILE A 93 8.80 -0.10 2.61
N VAL A 94 8.35 0.25 1.41
CA VAL A 94 7.08 0.94 1.17
C VAL A 94 6.11 -0.02 0.52
N ALA A 95 4.81 0.13 0.78
CA ALA A 95 3.77 -0.65 0.14
C ALA A 95 2.70 0.29 -0.42
N ALA A 96 2.34 0.11 -1.69
CA ALA A 96 1.27 0.87 -2.31
C ALA A 96 0.52 0.03 -3.35
N ILE A 97 -0.71 0.42 -3.63
CA ILE A 97 -1.41 0.04 -4.86
C ILE A 97 -0.99 1.05 -5.93
N ASP A 98 -0.50 0.55 -7.06
CA ASP A 98 -0.04 1.35 -8.19
C ASP A 98 -0.58 0.71 -9.48
N ASP A 99 -1.83 1.02 -9.81
CA ASP A 99 -2.54 0.52 -11.00
C ASP A 99 -2.58 1.55 -12.14
N GLY A 100 -1.75 2.60 -12.05
CA GLY A 100 -1.70 3.70 -13.01
C GLY A 100 -2.81 4.75 -12.85
N LEU A 101 -3.80 4.52 -11.96
CA LEU A 101 -4.91 5.45 -11.69
C LEU A 101 -5.03 5.80 -10.20
N LEU A 102 -4.68 4.87 -9.32
CA LEU A 102 -4.72 4.97 -7.87
C LEU A 102 -3.29 4.81 -7.34
N ASN A 103 -2.79 5.82 -6.63
CA ASN A 103 -1.59 5.73 -5.79
C ASN A 103 -2.05 5.75 -4.33
N ILE A 104 -2.41 4.57 -3.81
CA ILE A 104 -2.88 4.43 -2.43
C ILE A 104 -1.75 3.84 -1.60
N GLU A 105 -1.22 4.66 -0.68
CA GLU A 105 -0.16 4.26 0.22
C GLU A 105 -0.69 3.44 1.38
N PHE A 106 0.07 2.40 1.73
CA PHE A 106 -0.14 1.58 2.90
C PHE A 106 1.03 1.79 3.86
N ARG A 107 0.71 1.91 5.14
CA ARG A 107 1.73 2.05 6.17
C ARG A 107 2.27 0.67 6.51
N VAL A 108 3.54 0.43 6.21
CA VAL A 108 4.25 -0.80 6.59
C VAL A 108 4.48 -0.82 8.10
N LEU A 109 4.20 -1.97 8.72
CA LEU A 109 4.33 -2.23 10.15
C LEU A 109 5.57 -3.06 10.48
N GLY A 110 6.02 -3.88 9.53
CA GLY A 110 7.13 -4.81 9.72
C GLY A 110 7.32 -5.71 8.51
N PHE A 111 8.52 -6.22 8.33
CA PHE A 111 8.85 -7.22 7.31
C PHE A 111 10.03 -8.08 7.78
N GLU A 112 10.35 -9.08 6.97
CA GLU A 112 11.50 -9.95 7.17
C GLU A 112 12.35 -9.95 5.90
N ALA A 113 13.66 -9.83 6.06
CA ALA A 113 14.62 -10.02 4.98
C ALA A 113 15.27 -11.39 5.14
N THR A 114 15.07 -12.28 4.18
CA THR A 114 15.62 -13.63 4.19
C THR A 114 16.85 -13.70 3.29
N PHE A 115 18.00 -13.93 3.91
CA PHE A 115 19.29 -14.11 3.25
C PHE A 115 19.66 -15.59 3.15
N PHE A 116 20.72 -15.91 2.41
CA PHE A 116 21.26 -17.27 2.32
C PHE A 116 22.73 -17.28 2.72
N ASP A 117 23.08 -18.16 3.65
CA ASP A 117 24.48 -18.38 4.03
C ASP A 117 25.24 -19.19 2.96
N ASN A 118 26.53 -19.43 3.19
CA ASN A 118 27.35 -20.22 2.27
C ASN A 118 26.97 -21.71 2.21
N ASN A 119 26.21 -22.19 3.19
CA ASN A 119 25.71 -23.57 3.25
C ASN A 119 24.32 -23.70 2.59
N GLY A 120 23.74 -22.59 2.11
CA GLY A 120 22.41 -22.56 1.49
C GLY A 120 21.26 -22.45 2.49
N ASN A 121 21.52 -22.24 3.78
CA ASN A 121 20.46 -22.07 4.77
C ASN A 121 19.84 -20.68 4.66
N ALA A 122 18.51 -20.63 4.77
CA ALA A 122 17.78 -19.38 4.87
C ALA A 122 17.99 -18.75 6.27
N VAL A 123 18.46 -17.51 6.29
CA VAL A 123 18.68 -16.72 7.51
C VAL A 123 17.71 -15.53 7.50
N PRO A 124 16.54 -15.65 8.16
CA PRO A 124 15.61 -14.54 8.27
C PRO A 124 16.10 -13.50 9.29
N GLU A 125 15.98 -12.23 8.92
CA GLU A 125 16.26 -11.09 9.80
C GLU A 125 15.05 -10.15 9.84
N LEU A 126 14.59 -9.82 11.04
CA LEU A 126 13.46 -8.92 11.26
C LEU A 126 13.85 -7.46 10.99
N SER A 127 12.88 -6.70 10.47
CA SER A 127 12.99 -5.26 10.27
C SER A 127 12.84 -4.47 11.57
N ASP A 128 13.16 -3.18 11.51
CA ASP A 128 12.81 -2.19 12.53
C ASP A 128 11.56 -1.42 12.08
N GLY A 129 10.39 -2.02 12.31
CA GLY A 129 9.12 -1.51 11.79
C GLY A 129 9.16 -1.43 10.25
N PRO A 130 8.85 -0.27 9.62
CA PRO A 130 8.96 -0.10 8.17
C PRO A 130 10.40 -0.02 7.66
N ASN A 131 11.38 0.15 8.56
CA ASN A 131 12.77 0.42 8.21
C ASN A 131 13.64 -0.83 8.25
N PHE A 132 14.76 -0.81 7.53
CA PHE A 132 15.77 -1.84 7.67
C PHE A 132 16.41 -1.78 9.05
N SER A 133 16.52 -2.93 9.70
CA SER A 133 17.24 -3.04 10.98
C SER A 133 18.75 -2.92 10.77
N GLU A 134 19.47 -2.55 11.81
CA GLU A 134 20.94 -2.46 11.76
C GLU A 134 21.59 -3.81 11.40
N ARG A 135 20.96 -4.92 11.78
CA ARG A 135 21.41 -6.26 11.40
C ARG A 135 21.28 -6.49 9.90
N GLN A 136 20.12 -6.16 9.33
CA GLN A 136 19.89 -6.23 7.88
C GLN A 136 20.88 -5.35 7.10
N LYS A 137 21.11 -4.11 7.55
CA LYS A 137 22.09 -3.19 6.93
C LYS A 137 23.51 -3.75 6.95
N ARG A 138 23.95 -4.36 8.05
CA ARG A 138 25.25 -5.04 8.13
C ARG A 138 25.33 -6.22 7.15
N THR A 139 24.26 -7.00 7.03
CA THR A 139 24.18 -8.09 6.05
C THR A 139 24.28 -7.56 4.61
N PHE A 140 23.58 -6.47 4.28
CA PHE A 140 23.66 -5.82 2.96
C PHE A 140 25.09 -5.40 2.58
N GLN A 141 25.86 -4.87 3.54
CA GLN A 141 27.26 -4.49 3.31
C GLN A 141 28.10 -5.68 2.85
N ASN A 142 27.89 -6.85 3.48
CA ASN A 142 28.63 -8.08 3.22
C ASN A 142 28.15 -8.87 1.99
N LEU A 143 26.96 -8.58 1.47
CA LEU A 143 26.45 -9.28 0.29
C LEU A 143 27.26 -8.94 -0.96
N GLY A 144 27.81 -9.96 -1.62
CA GLY A 144 28.48 -9.78 -2.91
C GLY A 144 27.52 -9.48 -4.06
N ARG A 145 28.07 -9.04 -5.20
CA ARG A 145 27.35 -8.88 -6.47
C ARG A 145 26.70 -10.20 -6.89
N GLY A 146 25.50 -10.12 -7.45
CA GLY A 146 24.70 -11.26 -7.92
C GLY A 146 24.01 -12.06 -6.82
N ARG A 147 24.33 -11.80 -5.53
CA ARG A 147 23.62 -12.43 -4.42
C ARG A 147 22.19 -11.91 -4.34
N ARG A 148 21.30 -12.78 -3.85
CA ARG A 148 19.87 -12.53 -3.73
C ARG A 148 19.42 -12.62 -2.30
N PHE A 149 18.41 -11.84 -1.96
CA PHE A 149 17.64 -11.99 -0.74
C PHE A 149 16.18 -11.65 -1.03
N TYR A 150 15.30 -12.04 -0.12
CA TYR A 150 13.87 -11.86 -0.29
C TYR A 150 13.30 -11.03 0.86
N ILE A 151 12.54 -10.00 0.53
CA ILE A 151 11.67 -9.31 1.48
C ILE A 151 10.34 -10.06 1.51
N GLN A 152 9.96 -10.53 2.70
CA GLN A 152 8.80 -11.39 2.91
C GLN A 152 8.04 -10.98 4.18
N ARG A 153 6.85 -11.56 4.37
CA ARG A 153 6.01 -11.37 5.55
C ARG A 153 5.77 -9.88 5.87
N VAL A 154 5.65 -9.07 4.82
CA VAL A 154 5.39 -7.63 4.96
C VAL A 154 4.00 -7.47 5.56
N ARG A 155 3.91 -6.82 6.71
CA ARG A 155 2.64 -6.42 7.33
C ARG A 155 2.40 -4.95 7.04
N ALA A 156 1.21 -4.60 6.57
CA ALA A 156 0.86 -3.23 6.24
C ALA A 156 -0.61 -2.93 6.58
N VAL A 157 -0.90 -1.67 6.86
CA VAL A 157 -2.26 -1.17 7.11
C VAL A 157 -2.64 -0.11 6.08
N GLY A 158 -3.81 -0.29 5.47
CA GLY A 158 -4.35 0.63 4.48
C GLY A 158 -5.06 1.84 5.11
N PRO A 159 -5.54 2.79 4.30
CA PRO A 159 -6.39 3.89 4.76
C PRO A 159 -7.76 3.41 5.28
N ASP A 160 -8.12 2.16 5.01
CA ASP A 160 -9.27 1.46 5.59
C ASP A 160 -9.05 0.98 7.04
N GLY A 161 -7.82 1.10 7.56
CA GLY A 161 -7.47 0.70 8.92
C GLY A 161 -7.31 -0.81 9.12
N ILE A 162 -7.37 -1.61 8.05
CA ILE A 162 -7.26 -3.07 8.11
C ILE A 162 -5.80 -3.47 7.95
N GLU A 163 -5.25 -4.17 8.95
CA GLU A 163 -3.92 -4.78 8.85
C GLU A 163 -3.96 -6.03 7.97
N ARG A 164 -2.93 -6.18 7.13
CA ARG A 164 -2.79 -7.29 6.19
C ARG A 164 -1.35 -7.76 6.14
N GLN A 165 -1.17 -9.06 6.03
CA GLN A 165 0.11 -9.65 5.67
C GLN A 165 0.13 -9.89 4.17
N LEU A 166 1.08 -9.27 3.47
CA LEU A 166 1.20 -9.37 2.03
C LEU A 166 1.73 -10.75 1.64
N ASN A 167 1.06 -11.38 0.68
CA ASN A 167 1.45 -12.70 0.15
C ASN A 167 2.61 -12.60 -0.86
N THR A 168 2.88 -11.41 -1.38
CA THR A 168 3.93 -11.17 -2.36
C THR A 168 5.29 -11.03 -1.68
N SER A 169 6.29 -11.74 -2.18
CA SER A 169 7.70 -11.53 -1.82
C SER A 169 8.39 -10.64 -2.85
N LEU A 170 9.22 -9.70 -2.39
CA LEU A 170 10.09 -8.91 -3.25
C LEU A 170 11.48 -9.57 -3.32
N GLU A 171 11.84 -10.07 -4.50
CA GLU A 171 13.20 -10.52 -4.79
C GLU A 171 14.10 -9.31 -5.01
N VAL A 172 15.24 -9.29 -4.32
CA VAL A 172 16.29 -8.28 -4.51
C VAL A 172 17.57 -8.97 -4.95
N ILE A 173 18.10 -8.54 -6.09
CA ILE A 173 19.38 -9.01 -6.64
C ILE A 173 20.37 -7.85 -6.55
N LEU A 174 21.53 -8.05 -5.94
CA LEU A 174 22.55 -6.99 -5.89
C LEU A 174 23.38 -6.90 -7.16
N ASN A 175 23.65 -5.68 -7.62
CA ASN A 175 24.68 -5.36 -8.59
C ASN A 175 25.96 -4.86 -7.91
#